data_AF-H0F6V4-F1
#
_entry.id   AF-H0F6V4-F1
#
_cell.length_a   1.000
_cell.length_b   1.000
_cell.length_c   1.000
_cell.angle_alpha   90.00
_cell.angle_beta   90.00
_cell.angle_gamma   90.00
#
_symmetry.space_group_name_H-M   'P 1'
#
loop_
_entity.id
_entity.type
_entity.pdbx_description
1 polymer ?
#
loop_
_entity_poly.entity_id
_entity_poly.type
_entity_poly.pdbx_seq_one_letter_code
_entity_poly.pdbx_strand_id
1 'polypeptide(L)'
;MNPLLRPVLPYLIGATLVVAALLGVRWYGVSQFQAGVDQANVGHALSELAEFKTQTSRLAGVSANLEDALVALRDAKPKTIERYTRVEVQSPLPAGCRIDPERLQHINEAGRVANAASQPGAAVPASARGDER
;
A
#
# COMPACT_ATOMS: atom_id res chain seq x y z
N MET A 1 59.56 41.81 49.15
CA MET A 1 58.10 41.89 48.95
C MET A 1 57.74 43.31 48.56
N ASN A 2 57.27 43.54 47.33
CA ASN A 2 57.01 44.90 46.83
C ASN A 2 55.91 45.59 47.65
N PRO A 3 56.15 46.79 48.21
CA PRO A 3 55.21 47.47 49.11
C PRO A 3 53.90 47.90 48.41
N LEU A 4 53.90 47.96 47.08
CA LEU A 4 52.74 48.28 46.24
C LEU A 4 51.72 47.13 46.10
N LEU A 5 52.10 45.87 46.36
CA LEU A 5 51.21 44.72 46.18
C LEU A 5 50.30 44.45 47.40
N ARG A 6 50.70 44.92 48.59
CA ARG A 6 49.95 44.73 49.84
C ARG A 6 48.54 45.35 49.82
N PRO A 7 48.32 46.58 49.32
CA PRO A 7 46.99 47.17 49.27
C PRO A 7 46.11 46.62 48.13
N VAL A 8 46.71 46.04 47.09
CA VAL A 8 45.98 45.52 45.90
C VAL A 8 45.49 44.08 46.11
N LEU A 9 46.15 43.33 46.99
CA LEU A 9 45.80 41.94 47.33
C LEU A 9 44.30 41.72 47.68
N PRO A 10 43.66 42.51 48.58
CA PRO A 10 42.25 42.30 48.91
C PRO A 10 41.31 42.59 47.73
N TYR A 11 41.65 43.54 46.86
CA TYR A 11 40.86 43.84 45.66
C TYR A 11 40.98 42.73 44.62
N LEU A 12 42.15 42.09 44.48
CA LEU A 12 42.32 40.93 43.61
C LEU A 12 41.49 39.73 44.08
N ILE A 13 41.41 39.52 45.40
CA ILE A 13 40.56 38.47 46.00
C ILE A 13 39.08 38.78 45.76
N GLY A 14 38.65 40.03 45.97
CA GLY A 14 37.28 40.44 45.66
C GLY A 14 36.93 40.27 44.18
N ALA A 15 37.81 40.70 43.28
CA ALA A 15 37.62 40.57 41.84
C ALA A 15 37.55 39.11 41.39
N THR A 16 38.41 38.24 41.92
CA THR A 16 38.37 36.80 41.59
C THR A 16 37.10 36.12 42.09
N LEU A 17 36.59 36.49 43.27
CA LEU A 17 35.31 35.97 43.76
C LEU A 17 34.14 36.39 42.87
N VAL A 18 34.11 37.65 42.43
CA VAL A 18 33.05 38.13 41.52
C VAL A 18 33.11 37.42 40.17
N VAL A 19 34.30 37.25 39.61
CA VAL A 19 34.48 36.52 38.34
C VAL A 19 34.05 35.06 38.48
N ALA A 20 34.43 34.39 39.59
CA ALA A 20 34.03 33.02 39.86
C ALA A 20 32.51 32.89 40.01
N ALA A 21 31.85 33.83 40.69
CA ALA A 21 30.39 33.85 40.83
C ALA A 21 29.69 34.02 39.48
N LEU A 22 30.17 34.94 38.63
CA LEU A 22 29.59 35.15 37.29
C LEU A 22 29.78 33.94 36.38
N LEU A 23 30.95 33.30 36.42
CA LEU A 23 31.19 32.05 35.70
C LEU A 23 30.30 30.92 36.19
N GLY A 24 30.11 30.80 37.51
CA GLY A 24 29.22 29.81 38.11
C GLY A 24 27.77 29.98 37.67
N VAL A 25 27.25 31.21 37.71
CA VAL A 25 25.88 31.52 37.24
C VAL A 25 25.73 31.22 35.75
N ARG A 26 26.70 31.63 34.93
CA ARG A 26 26.66 31.39 33.48
C ARG A 26 26.72 29.89 33.16
N TRP A 27 27.62 29.16 33.84
CA TRP A 27 27.75 27.72 33.68
C TRP A 27 26.47 27.00 34.07
N TYR A 28 25.89 27.36 35.21
CA TYR A 28 24.63 26.80 35.68
C TYR A 28 23.50 27.03 34.67
N GLY A 29 23.37 28.26 34.15
CA GLY A 29 22.39 28.57 33.11
C GLY A 29 22.55 27.72 31.85
N VAL A 30 23.79 27.53 31.37
CA VAL A 30 24.08 26.67 30.21
C VAL A 30 23.74 25.21 30.50
N SER A 31 24.11 24.69 31.68
CA SER A 31 23.82 23.30 32.05
C SER A 31 22.32 23.00 32.13
N GLN A 32 21.52 23.94 32.64
CA GLN A 32 20.07 23.77 32.73
C GLN A 32 19.40 23.84 31.35
N PHE A 33 19.92 24.68 30.45
CA PHE A 33 19.48 24.70 29.06
C PHE A 33 19.78 23.37 28.35
N GLN A 34 20.97 22.80 28.53
CA GLN A 34 21.32 21.50 27.95
C GLN A 34 20.43 20.37 28.49
N ALA A 35 20.18 20.33 29.80
CA ALA A 35 19.29 19.33 30.39
C ALA A 35 17.86 19.40 29.83
N GLY A 36 17.33 20.61 29.59
CA GLY A 36 16.01 20.80 28.97
C GLY A 36 15.97 20.36 27.50
N VAL A 37 17.03 20.65 26.73
CA VAL A 37 17.15 20.22 25.32
C VAL A 37 17.28 18.71 25.22
N ASP A 38 18.08 18.07 26.08
CA ASP A 38 18.21 16.61 26.12
C ASP A 38 16.89 15.94 26.47
N GLN A 39 16.16 16.48 27.44
CA GLN A 39 14.84 15.96 27.81
C GLN A 39 13.81 16.09 26.67
N ALA A 40 13.83 17.22 25.94
CA ALA A 40 12.98 17.40 24.77
C ALA A 40 13.35 16.42 23.64
N ASN A 41 14.64 16.23 23.36
CA ASN A 41 15.13 15.30 22.34
C ASN A 41 14.76 13.86 22.65
N VAL A 42 14.85 13.43 23.92
CA VAL A 42 14.43 12.10 24.35
C VAL A 42 12.91 11.93 24.18
N GLY A 43 12.12 12.95 24.51
CA GLY A 43 10.67 12.94 24.28
C GLY A 43 10.30 12.80 22.80
N HIS A 44 10.97 13.54 21.93
CA HIS A 44 10.78 13.45 20.48
C HIS A 44 11.17 12.07 19.93
N ALA A 45 12.33 11.53 20.32
CA ALA A 45 12.76 10.20 19.90
C ALA A 45 11.75 9.11 20.33
N LEU A 46 11.21 9.19 21.54
CA LEU A 46 10.18 8.25 22.00
C LEU A 46 8.88 8.37 21.21
N SER A 47 8.47 9.58 20.84
CA SER A 47 7.27 9.80 20.03
C SER A 47 7.40 9.23 18.61
N GLU A 48 8.57 9.39 17.98
CA GLU A 48 8.84 8.81 16.65
C GLU A 48 8.82 7.28 16.71
N LEU A 49 9.46 6.66 17.72
CA LEU A 49 9.43 5.20 17.90
C LEU A 49 8.00 4.67 18.11
N ALA A 50 7.17 5.39 18.86
CA ALA A 50 5.77 5.01 19.09
C ALA A 50 4.94 5.09 17.79
N GLU A 51 5.18 6.10 16.97
CA GLU A 51 4.53 6.26 15.67
C GLU A 51 4.97 5.16 14.69
N PHE A 52 6.26 4.88 14.57
CA PHE A 52 6.78 3.76 13.77
C PHE A 52 6.21 2.41 14.21
N LYS A 53 6.10 2.17 15.53
CA LYS A 53 5.47 0.95 16.06
C LYS A 53 4.01 0.83 15.64
N THR A 54 3.27 1.93 15.67
CA THR A 54 1.84 1.99 15.27
C THR A 54 1.68 1.76 13.77
N GLN A 55 2.55 2.36 12.95
CA GLN A 55 2.55 2.16 11.50
C GLN A 55 2.89 0.71 11.16
N THR A 56 3.87 0.10 11.85
CA THR A 56 4.26 -1.30 11.65
C THR A 56 3.14 -2.25 12.07
N SER A 57 2.44 -2.01 13.20
CA SER A 57 1.33 -2.86 13.63
C SER A 57 0.14 -2.79 12.67
N ARG A 58 -0.11 -1.60 12.08
CA ARG A 58 -1.11 -1.45 11.02
C ARG A 58 -0.72 -2.23 9.77
N LEU A 59 0.54 -2.16 9.36
CA LEU A 59 1.03 -2.91 8.19
C LEU A 59 0.95 -4.44 8.40
N ALA A 60 1.30 -4.91 9.59
CA ALA A 60 1.17 -6.32 9.97
C ALA A 60 -0.30 -6.78 10.02
N GLY A 61 -1.21 -5.90 10.48
CA GLY A 61 -2.65 -6.18 10.43
C GLY A 61 -3.18 -6.29 9.00
N VAL A 62 -2.65 -5.47 8.07
CA VAL A 62 -3.02 -5.53 6.65
C VAL A 62 -2.53 -6.83 5.99
N SER A 63 -1.32 -7.30 6.29
CA SER A 63 -0.82 -8.58 5.76
C SER A 63 -1.63 -9.76 6.28
N ALA A 64 -1.99 -9.78 7.56
CA ALA A 64 -2.84 -10.83 8.14
C ALA A 64 -4.23 -10.88 7.47
N ASN A 65 -4.86 -9.71 7.27
CA ASN A 65 -6.14 -9.62 6.56
C ASN A 65 -6.04 -10.10 5.10
N LEU A 66 -4.89 -9.87 4.45
CA LEU A 66 -4.66 -10.32 3.07
C LEU A 66 -4.51 -11.84 3.00
N GLU A 67 -3.78 -12.43 3.95
CA GLU A 67 -3.63 -13.89 4.08
C GLU A 67 -4.97 -14.56 4.37
N ASP A 68 -5.77 -14.02 5.28
CA ASP A 68 -7.12 -14.52 5.57
C ASP A 68 -8.05 -14.42 4.35
N ALA A 69 -7.99 -13.29 3.62
CA ALA A 69 -8.74 -13.13 2.39
C ALA A 69 -8.30 -14.14 1.31
N LEU A 70 -6.99 -14.41 1.20
CA LEU A 70 -6.44 -15.41 0.28
C LEU A 70 -6.85 -16.84 0.65
N VAL A 71 -6.86 -17.19 1.95
CA VAL A 71 -7.36 -18.48 2.43
C VAL A 71 -8.85 -18.63 2.14
N ALA A 72 -9.66 -17.61 2.45
CA ALA A 72 -11.09 -17.62 2.16
C ALA A 72 -11.38 -17.75 0.65
N LEU A 73 -10.60 -17.06 -0.20
CA LEU A 73 -10.72 -17.19 -1.65
C LEU A 73 -10.31 -18.57 -2.15
N ARG A 74 -9.24 -19.14 -1.58
CA ARG A 74 -8.73 -20.48 -1.88
C ARG A 74 -9.69 -21.57 -1.41
N ASP A 75 -10.48 -21.36 -0.36
CA ASP A 75 -11.46 -22.34 0.10
C ASP A 75 -12.79 -22.21 -0.66
N ALA A 76 -13.13 -21.01 -1.13
CA ALA A 76 -14.33 -20.75 -1.92
C ALA A 76 -14.23 -21.21 -3.39
N LYS A 77 -13.10 -20.97 -4.06
CA LYS A 77 -12.91 -21.31 -5.49
C LYS A 77 -12.84 -22.80 -5.88
N PRO A 78 -12.26 -23.74 -5.12
CA PRO A 78 -12.09 -25.13 -5.55
C PRO A 78 -13.44 -25.82 -5.75
N LYS A 79 -14.46 -25.45 -4.96
CA LYS A 79 -15.83 -25.97 -5.12
C LYS A 79 -16.47 -25.57 -6.44
N THR A 80 -16.12 -24.42 -7.01
CA THR A 80 -16.76 -23.93 -8.24
C THR A 80 -16.28 -24.70 -9.46
N ILE A 81 -14.95 -24.88 -9.61
CA ILE A 81 -14.38 -25.64 -10.74
C ILE A 81 -14.83 -27.11 -10.64
N GLU A 82 -14.73 -27.70 -9.44
CA GLU A 82 -15.13 -29.10 -9.23
C GLU A 82 -16.64 -29.31 -9.47
N ARG A 83 -17.49 -28.34 -9.12
CA ARG A 83 -18.94 -28.40 -9.40
C ARG A 83 -19.25 -28.32 -10.88
N TYR A 84 -18.57 -27.47 -11.66
CA TYR A 84 -18.78 -27.41 -13.12
C TYR A 84 -18.32 -28.71 -13.78
N THR A 85 -17.13 -29.21 -13.46
CA THR A 85 -16.64 -30.49 -13.98
C THR A 85 -17.57 -31.64 -13.59
N ARG A 86 -18.08 -31.65 -12.35
CA ARG A 86 -19.02 -32.68 -11.90
C ARG A 86 -20.35 -32.62 -12.64
N VAL A 87 -20.88 -31.43 -12.92
CA VAL A 87 -22.13 -31.26 -13.68
C VAL A 87 -21.95 -31.69 -15.13
N GLU A 88 -20.81 -31.38 -15.75
CA GLU A 88 -20.49 -31.86 -17.10
C GLU A 88 -20.40 -33.39 -17.18
N VAL A 89 -19.91 -34.04 -16.13
CA VAL A 89 -19.80 -35.52 -16.06
C VAL A 89 -21.14 -36.18 -15.67
N GLN A 90 -21.90 -35.61 -14.75
CA GLN A 90 -23.18 -36.18 -14.27
C GLN A 90 -24.37 -35.88 -15.18
N SER A 91 -24.33 -34.78 -15.93
CA SER A 91 -25.36 -34.40 -16.91
C SER A 91 -24.68 -33.84 -18.15
N PRO A 92 -23.99 -34.69 -18.93
CA PRO A 92 -23.37 -34.27 -20.17
C PRO A 92 -24.43 -33.71 -21.11
N LEU A 93 -24.09 -32.64 -21.83
CA LEU A 93 -24.98 -32.13 -22.87
C LEU A 93 -25.31 -33.26 -23.86
N PRO A 94 -26.58 -33.40 -24.28
CA PRO A 94 -26.98 -34.37 -25.29
C PRO A 94 -26.09 -34.25 -26.53
N ALA A 95 -25.82 -35.37 -27.23
CA ALA A 95 -24.88 -35.39 -28.35
C ALA A 95 -25.19 -34.35 -29.44
N GLY A 96 -26.47 -34.02 -29.67
CA GLY A 96 -26.89 -32.97 -30.62
C GLY A 96 -26.66 -31.52 -30.17
N CYS A 97 -26.37 -31.30 -28.88
CA CYS A 97 -26.03 -29.98 -28.33
C CYS A 97 -24.51 -29.79 -28.16
N ARG A 98 -23.71 -30.85 -28.30
CA ARG A 98 -22.26 -30.71 -28.32
C ARG A 98 -21.85 -30.07 -29.64
N ILE A 99 -20.98 -29.08 -29.56
CA ILE A 99 -20.42 -28.41 -30.72
C ILE A 99 -19.30 -29.30 -31.26
N ASP A 100 -19.55 -30.00 -32.36
CA ASP A 100 -18.57 -30.82 -33.06
C ASP A 100 -17.75 -29.98 -34.09
N PRO A 101 -16.62 -30.51 -34.59
CA PRO A 101 -15.74 -29.76 -35.50
C PRO A 101 -16.39 -29.34 -36.82
N GLU A 102 -17.29 -30.16 -37.37
CA GLU A 102 -17.99 -29.86 -38.61
C GLU A 102 -19.00 -28.72 -38.39
N ARG A 103 -19.74 -28.78 -37.29
CA ARG A 103 -20.70 -27.74 -36.89
C ARG A 103 -20.02 -26.42 -36.57
N LEU A 104 -18.81 -26.44 -35.99
CA LEU A 104 -17.97 -25.24 -35.83
C LEU A 104 -17.59 -24.62 -37.17
N GLN A 105 -17.18 -25.44 -38.13
CA GLN A 105 -16.85 -24.96 -39.47
C GLN A 105 -18.07 -24.31 -40.13
N HIS A 106 -19.24 -24.93 -40.04
CA HIS A 106 -20.49 -24.34 -40.55
C HIS A 106 -20.87 -23.03 -39.87
N ILE A 107 -20.72 -22.92 -38.54
CA ILE A 107 -21.01 -21.69 -37.80
C ILE A 107 -20.02 -20.58 -38.18
N ASN A 108 -18.72 -20.91 -38.28
CA ASN A 108 -17.70 -19.95 -38.69
C ASN A 108 -17.89 -19.49 -40.13
N GLU A 109 -18.31 -20.39 -41.02
CA GLU A 109 -18.66 -20.09 -42.41
C GLU A 109 -19.85 -19.14 -42.47
N ALA A 110 -20.94 -19.46 -41.77
CA ALA A 110 -22.12 -18.61 -41.69
C ALA A 110 -21.79 -17.23 -41.11
N GLY A 111 -20.92 -17.16 -40.09
CA GLY A 111 -20.41 -15.90 -39.53
C GLY A 111 -19.60 -15.10 -40.55
N ARG A 112 -18.74 -15.75 -41.34
CA ARG A 112 -17.98 -15.09 -42.41
C ARG A 112 -18.90 -14.52 -43.49
N VAL A 113 -19.92 -15.27 -43.89
CA VAL A 113 -20.93 -14.83 -44.87
C VAL A 113 -21.75 -13.67 -44.33
N ALA A 114 -22.22 -13.72 -43.08
CA ALA A 114 -22.97 -12.65 -42.45
C ALA A 114 -22.13 -11.36 -42.29
N ASN A 115 -20.86 -11.49 -41.92
CA ASN A 115 -19.93 -10.37 -41.83
C ASN A 115 -19.64 -9.76 -43.21
N ALA A 116 -19.53 -10.59 -44.27
CA ALA A 116 -19.39 -10.12 -45.64
C ALA A 116 -20.65 -9.38 -46.13
N ALA A 117 -21.85 -9.88 -45.80
CA ALA A 117 -23.12 -9.23 -46.10
C ALA A 117 -23.35 -7.91 -45.34
N SER A 118 -22.68 -7.74 -44.19
CA SER A 118 -22.75 -6.53 -43.36
C SER A 118 -21.74 -5.45 -43.78
N GLN A 119 -20.94 -5.67 -44.83
CA GLN A 119 -20.06 -4.64 -45.37
C GLN A 119 -20.87 -3.57 -46.11
N PRO A 120 -20.65 -2.28 -45.84
CA PRO A 120 -21.42 -1.18 -46.43
C PRO A 120 -21.10 -1.07 -47.93
N GLY A 121 -21.94 -1.69 -48.75
CA GLY A 121 -21.80 -1.70 -50.21
C GLY A 121 -22.53 -2.86 -50.92
N ALA A 122 -22.92 -3.92 -50.21
CA ALA A 122 -23.72 -4.99 -50.79
C ALA A 122 -25.20 -4.57 -50.86
N ALA A 123 -25.66 -4.22 -52.07
CA ALA A 123 -27.08 -4.01 -52.32
C ALA A 123 -27.84 -5.32 -52.04
N VAL A 124 -28.74 -5.29 -51.06
CA VAL A 124 -29.69 -6.38 -50.81
C VAL A 124 -30.63 -6.45 -52.02
N PRO A 125 -30.66 -7.54 -52.81
CA PRO A 125 -31.63 -7.67 -53.88
C PRO A 125 -33.04 -7.72 -53.26
N ALA A 126 -33.88 -6.79 -53.70
CA ALA A 126 -35.26 -6.71 -53.28
C ALA A 126 -36.05 -7.91 -53.84
N SER A 127 -36.51 -8.76 -52.92
CA SER A 127 -37.66 -9.67 -52.99
C SER A 127 -37.73 -10.71 -54.12
N ALA A 128 -37.88 -11.97 -53.72
CA ALA A 128 -38.90 -12.84 -54.29
C ALA A 128 -39.87 -13.25 -53.17
N ARG A 129 -40.85 -12.38 -52.94
CA ARG A 129 -42.12 -12.74 -52.32
C ARG A 129 -43.02 -13.18 -53.48
N GLY A 130 -43.34 -14.48 -53.59
CA GLY A 130 -44.36 -14.97 -54.52
C GLY A 130 -44.23 -16.45 -54.91
N ASP A 131 -45.38 -17.15 -54.82
CA ASP A 131 -45.79 -18.42 -55.44
C ASP A 131 -45.27 -19.76 -54.89
N GLU A 132 -46.11 -20.52 -54.15
CA GLU A 132 -47.10 -21.54 -54.60
C GLU A 132 -46.45 -22.94 -54.46
N ARG A 133 -46.99 -24.01 -53.86
CA ARG A 133 -48.30 -24.47 -53.37
C ARG A 133 -48.05 -25.51 -52.29
#